data_AF-A0A8K0JJT5-F1
#
_entry.id   AF-A0A8K0JJT5-F1
#
_cell.length_a   1.000
_cell.length_b   1.000
_cell.length_c   1.000
_cell.angle_alpha   90.00
_cell.angle_beta   90.00
_cell.angle_gamma   90.00
#
_symmetry.space_group_name_H-M   'P 1'
#
loop_
_entity.id
_entity.type
_entity.pdbx_description
1 polymer ?
#
loop_
_entity_poly.entity_id
_entity_poly.type
_entity_poly.pdbx_seq_one_letter_code
_entity_poly.pdbx_strand_id
1 'polypeptide(L)'
;MLMLRIKSVAAVFSSFALVSYVSQKTTAISPAMGEMVNTFFNVHPESPEASCDPTYGPGWVSEEGHWQRSDNACQSSQFIQRFRDTPSSKYVDEFPTLVNKTMFILGDSVGRQLWDQLCFEIGAPKNVRYPPGVEPAVHYSEASVCTQPELNFTIVGFHQYGFANATDPTTLGYLEKCFPGGPYDYETRVPNLWNTLLTDIPEPDYISLSGGAWDYLYMFNRDIIEKRFHNSIPEEDLKTFSGRLKGLIGLMGEMFPRSKVVWINMHPLNNVDLGAKHNWGGGYFQPPLDRSVDSVLFPPLFSQRRLAQHAQALRLAAEEEGVDSLDYWKLKDSFNSDDFWAPNDPVHPGDQPRIAMAEMMLEKLHRWSAYGV
;
A
#
# COMPACT_ATOMS: atom_id res chain seq x y z
N MET A 1 -0.56 -7.67 -76.06
CA MET A 1 -0.55 -6.66 -77.14
C MET A 1 -1.50 -5.55 -76.70
N LEU A 2 -0.96 -4.34 -76.46
CA LEU A 2 -1.58 -2.99 -76.37
C LEU A 2 -2.96 -2.85 -75.66
N MET A 3 -3.25 -1.88 -74.78
CA MET A 3 -2.60 -0.60 -74.47
C MET A 3 -3.27 0.02 -73.23
N LEU A 4 -2.50 0.79 -72.45
CA LEU A 4 -2.94 1.68 -71.39
C LEU A 4 -3.98 2.72 -71.85
N ARG A 5 -4.89 3.13 -70.95
CA ARG A 5 -5.21 4.56 -70.76
C ARG A 5 -5.41 4.92 -69.29
N ILE A 6 -4.52 5.79 -68.84
CA ILE A 6 -4.56 6.61 -67.63
C ILE A 6 -5.62 7.72 -67.82
N LYS A 7 -6.39 8.01 -66.78
CA LYS A 7 -6.83 9.39 -66.47
C LYS A 7 -6.82 9.61 -64.96
N SER A 8 -5.84 10.40 -64.53
CA SER A 8 -5.82 11.09 -63.25
C SER A 8 -6.73 12.32 -63.31
N VAL A 9 -7.53 12.58 -62.27
CA VAL A 9 -7.88 13.94 -61.82
C VAL A 9 -8.00 13.90 -60.29
N ALA A 10 -7.31 14.84 -59.65
CA ALA A 10 -7.29 15.09 -58.22
C ALA A 10 -8.37 16.11 -57.78
N ALA A 11 -8.84 15.97 -56.53
CA ALA A 11 -9.41 17.01 -55.65
C ALA A 11 -9.75 16.28 -54.32
N VAL A 12 -8.99 16.35 -53.23
CA VAL A 12 -8.77 17.43 -52.23
C VAL A 12 -10.06 17.97 -51.59
N PHE A 13 -10.10 17.85 -50.24
CA PHE A 13 -11.01 18.37 -49.21
C PHE A 13 -12.29 17.57 -48.87
N SER A 14 -12.26 16.84 -47.75
CA SER A 14 -12.96 17.27 -46.52
C SER A 14 -12.65 16.33 -45.35
N SER A 15 -11.64 16.67 -44.55
CA SER A 15 -11.35 16.06 -43.27
C SER A 15 -12.23 16.68 -42.19
N PHE A 16 -13.52 16.31 -42.08
CA PHE A 16 -14.38 16.77 -40.96
C PHE A 16 -15.56 15.85 -40.59
N ALA A 17 -15.57 14.58 -41.01
CA ALA A 17 -16.71 13.68 -40.75
C ALA A 17 -16.33 12.35 -40.08
N LEU A 18 -15.18 12.25 -39.41
CA LEU A 18 -14.75 11.05 -38.67
C LEU A 18 -14.58 11.27 -37.15
N VAL A 19 -15.12 12.36 -36.60
CA VAL A 19 -15.11 12.64 -35.15
C VAL A 19 -16.47 12.36 -34.49
N SER A 20 -17.53 12.10 -35.27
CA SER A 20 -18.89 11.97 -34.72
C SER A 20 -19.40 10.53 -34.57
N TYR A 21 -18.60 9.50 -34.88
CA TYR A 21 -19.05 8.09 -34.81
C TYR A 21 -18.43 7.26 -33.68
N VAL A 22 -17.46 7.81 -32.92
CA VAL A 22 -16.87 7.16 -31.74
C VAL A 22 -17.53 7.64 -30.42
N SER A 23 -18.44 8.61 -30.49
CA SER A 23 -19.05 9.26 -29.32
C SER A 23 -20.40 8.67 -28.85
N GLN A 24 -20.79 7.46 -29.29
CA GLN A 24 -22.11 6.89 -28.92
C GLN A 24 -22.08 5.49 -28.29
N LYS A 25 -20.93 5.02 -27.81
CA LYS A 25 -20.84 3.82 -26.95
C LYS A 25 -19.90 3.99 -25.76
N THR A 26 -19.89 5.17 -25.14
CA THR A 26 -19.54 5.28 -23.73
C THR A 26 -20.78 4.94 -22.92
N THR A 27 -20.84 3.69 -22.47
CA THR A 27 -21.68 3.26 -21.35
C THR A 27 -21.57 4.32 -20.25
N ALA A 28 -22.72 4.84 -19.82
CA ALA A 28 -22.80 5.88 -18.80
C ALA A 28 -21.94 5.51 -17.58
N ILE A 29 -20.80 6.18 -17.44
CA ILE A 29 -20.10 6.26 -16.17
C ILE A 29 -21.03 7.10 -15.29
N SER A 30 -21.50 6.49 -14.19
CA SER A 30 -22.36 7.15 -13.22
C SER A 30 -21.80 8.53 -12.87
N PRO A 31 -22.62 9.60 -12.81
CA PRO A 31 -22.21 10.93 -12.35
C PRO A 31 -21.45 10.89 -11.01
N ALA A 32 -21.72 9.88 -10.17
CA ALA A 32 -21.02 9.64 -8.91
C ALA A 32 -19.51 9.37 -9.05
N MET A 33 -19.02 8.85 -10.19
CA MET A 33 -17.58 8.69 -10.41
C MET A 33 -16.92 9.97 -10.94
N GLY A 34 -17.67 10.83 -11.64
CA GLY A 34 -17.16 12.12 -12.12
C GLY A 34 -17.00 13.14 -10.99
N GLU A 35 -17.90 13.13 -10.02
CA GLU A 35 -17.74 13.92 -8.79
C GLU A 35 -16.60 13.39 -7.91
N MET A 36 -16.41 12.06 -7.85
CA MET A 36 -15.32 11.47 -7.08
C MET A 36 -13.96 12.01 -7.52
N VAL A 37 -13.68 12.13 -8.83
CA VAL A 37 -12.40 12.62 -9.38
C VAL A 37 -12.13 14.10 -9.05
N ASN A 38 -13.18 14.92 -8.91
CA ASN A 38 -13.02 16.35 -8.59
C ASN A 38 -12.82 16.62 -7.09
N THR A 39 -13.19 15.70 -6.21
CA THR A 39 -12.90 15.82 -4.76
C THR A 39 -11.42 15.56 -4.43
N PHE A 40 -10.61 15.05 -5.38
CA PHE A 40 -9.19 14.72 -5.16
C PHE A 40 -8.23 15.93 -5.08
N PHE A 41 -8.66 17.15 -5.42
CA PHE A 41 -7.73 18.28 -5.63
C PHE A 41 -7.98 19.53 -4.80
N ASN A 42 -9.00 19.58 -3.94
CA ASN A 42 -9.44 20.84 -3.31
C ASN A 42 -9.34 20.89 -1.78
N VAL A 43 -8.45 20.11 -1.17
CA VAL A 43 -7.91 20.49 0.14
C VAL A 43 -6.63 21.27 -0.15
N HIS A 44 -6.75 22.59 -0.28
CA HIS A 44 -5.58 23.46 -0.26
C HIS A 44 -5.14 23.62 1.19
N PRO A 45 -4.00 23.06 1.60
CA PRO A 45 -3.44 23.39 2.90
C PRO A 45 -3.21 24.90 2.99
N GLU A 46 -3.73 25.52 4.04
CA GLU A 46 -3.64 26.98 4.25
C GLU A 46 -2.20 27.44 4.56
N SER A 47 -1.26 26.51 4.79
CA SER A 47 0.16 26.81 5.00
C SER A 47 1.07 26.20 3.91
N PRO A 48 2.14 26.91 3.50
CA PRO A 48 3.16 26.37 2.60
C PRO A 48 3.78 25.06 3.10
N GLU A 49 3.88 24.87 4.42
CA GLU A 49 4.48 23.69 5.03
C GLU A 49 3.59 22.45 4.87
N ALA A 50 2.27 22.59 5.08
CA ALA A 50 1.32 21.52 4.80
C ALA A 50 1.18 21.28 3.29
N SER A 51 1.44 22.31 2.48
CA SER A 51 1.50 22.17 1.03
C SER A 51 2.62 21.26 0.56
N CYS A 52 3.67 21.01 1.36
CA CYS A 52 4.79 20.12 1.04
C CYS A 52 4.64 18.70 1.58
N ASP A 53 3.59 18.41 2.33
CA ASP A 53 3.34 17.08 2.89
C ASP A 53 3.10 16.03 1.78
N PRO A 54 3.72 14.83 1.87
CA PRO A 54 3.50 13.74 0.90
C PRO A 54 2.04 13.24 0.83
N THR A 55 1.22 13.53 1.84
CA THR A 55 -0.21 13.19 1.93
C THR A 55 -1.04 13.98 0.92
N TYR A 56 -0.86 15.30 0.86
CA TYR A 56 -1.79 16.20 0.16
C TYR A 56 -1.40 16.51 -1.28
N GLY A 57 -0.12 16.48 -1.60
CA GLY A 57 0.36 16.95 -2.91
C GLY A 57 0.58 15.86 -3.97
N PRO A 58 0.51 16.22 -5.26
CA PRO A 58 1.12 15.44 -6.31
C PRO A 58 2.66 15.56 -6.23
N GLY A 59 3.34 14.48 -6.59
CA GLY A 59 4.79 14.40 -6.69
C GLY A 59 5.18 13.21 -7.56
N TRP A 60 6.47 13.03 -7.76
CA TRP A 60 7.01 11.92 -8.52
C TRP A 60 8.31 11.43 -7.91
N VAL A 61 8.77 10.27 -8.35
CA VAL A 61 10.05 9.69 -7.93
C VAL A 61 11.15 10.15 -8.90
N SER A 62 12.27 10.65 -8.37
CA SER A 62 13.46 10.99 -9.16
C SER A 62 14.10 9.74 -9.75
N GLU A 63 15.04 9.91 -10.69
CA GLU A 63 15.81 8.78 -11.23
C GLU A 63 16.60 8.03 -10.12
N GLU A 64 16.96 8.75 -9.07
CA GLU A 64 17.67 8.25 -7.89
C GLU A 64 16.73 7.65 -6.82
N GLY A 65 15.42 7.62 -7.06
CA GLY A 65 14.45 7.03 -6.13
C GLY A 65 13.88 7.99 -5.09
N HIS A 66 14.09 9.30 -5.21
CA HIS A 66 13.62 10.28 -4.24
C HIS A 66 12.21 10.79 -4.56
N TRP A 67 11.32 10.81 -3.57
CA TRP A 67 10.04 11.50 -3.73
C TRP A 67 10.26 13.01 -3.81
N GLN A 68 9.84 13.64 -4.90
CA GLN A 68 9.99 15.07 -5.17
C GLN A 68 8.72 15.69 -5.74
N ARG A 69 8.66 17.03 -5.75
CA ARG A 69 7.49 17.81 -6.18
C ARG A 69 7.91 18.95 -7.08
N SER A 70 6.94 19.50 -7.83
CA SER A 70 7.15 20.58 -8.79
C SER A 70 7.39 21.93 -8.13
N ASP A 71 6.95 22.09 -6.88
CA ASP A 71 7.26 23.26 -6.10
C ASP A 71 8.68 23.14 -5.53
N ASN A 72 9.55 24.09 -5.90
CA ASN A 72 10.91 24.19 -5.38
C ASN A 72 10.96 24.44 -3.86
N ALA A 73 9.88 24.94 -3.27
CA ALA A 73 9.76 25.05 -1.81
C ALA A 73 9.53 23.68 -1.13
N CYS A 74 9.09 22.67 -1.89
CA CYS A 74 8.76 21.32 -1.42
C CYS A 74 9.77 20.27 -1.89
N GLN A 75 11.03 20.65 -2.02
CA GLN A 75 12.10 19.70 -2.31
C GLN A 75 12.19 18.65 -1.20
N SER A 76 12.39 17.41 -1.60
CA SER A 76 12.57 16.27 -0.70
C SER A 76 13.68 16.54 0.31
N SER A 77 13.51 16.11 1.56
CA SER A 77 14.62 16.13 2.51
C SER A 77 15.71 15.11 2.17
N GLN A 78 15.47 14.18 1.23
CA GLN A 78 16.42 13.13 0.83
C GLN A 78 16.99 12.36 2.03
N PHE A 79 16.13 12.01 2.99
CA PHE A 79 16.46 11.35 4.25
C PHE A 79 17.35 10.13 4.03
N ILE A 80 16.97 9.22 3.13
CA ILE A 80 17.72 7.98 2.90
C ILE A 80 19.13 8.28 2.37
N GLN A 81 19.25 9.18 1.39
CA GLN A 81 20.55 9.56 0.84
C GLN A 81 21.42 10.24 1.91
N ARG A 82 20.84 11.16 2.68
CA ARG A 82 21.53 11.82 3.79
C ARG A 82 21.96 10.82 4.86
N PHE A 83 21.18 9.79 5.17
CA PHE A 83 21.58 8.73 6.09
C PHE A 83 22.82 7.99 5.57
N ARG A 84 22.84 7.65 4.28
CA ARG A 84 23.97 6.96 3.64
C ARG A 84 25.23 7.84 3.59
N ASP A 85 25.08 9.14 3.37
CA ASP A 85 26.20 10.07 3.18
C ASP A 85 26.72 10.69 4.48
N THR A 86 25.91 10.68 5.55
CA THR A 86 26.27 11.29 6.83
C THR A 86 26.99 10.27 7.71
N PRO A 87 28.16 10.61 8.29
CA PRO A 87 28.79 9.75 9.30
C PRO A 87 27.86 9.57 10.52
N SER A 88 27.75 8.36 11.07
CA SER A 88 26.81 8.07 12.16
C SER A 88 27.00 8.97 13.39
N SER A 89 28.21 9.44 13.66
CA SER A 89 28.53 10.40 14.72
C SER A 89 27.84 11.77 14.59
N LYS A 90 27.26 12.09 13.42
CA LYS A 90 26.52 13.33 13.15
C LYS A 90 25.01 13.12 13.04
N TYR A 91 24.50 11.89 13.20
CA TYR A 91 23.08 11.62 13.01
C TYR A 91 22.17 12.43 13.94
N VAL A 92 22.57 12.65 15.20
CA VAL A 92 21.79 13.44 16.15
C VAL A 92 21.57 14.87 15.66
N ASP A 93 22.59 15.48 15.05
CA ASP A 93 22.51 16.84 14.52
C ASP A 93 21.72 16.88 13.19
N GLU A 94 21.87 15.85 12.36
CA GLU A 94 21.29 15.77 11.02
C GLU A 94 19.81 15.37 11.02
N PHE A 95 19.42 14.49 11.95
CA PHE A 95 18.08 13.89 12.06
C PHE A 95 17.48 14.07 13.47
N PRO A 96 17.40 15.31 13.99
CA PRO A 96 16.91 15.56 15.35
C PRO A 96 15.47 15.07 15.58
N THR A 97 14.68 14.95 14.51
CA THR A 97 13.29 14.46 14.54
C THR A 97 13.16 12.98 14.88
N LEU A 98 14.25 12.21 14.78
CA LEU A 98 14.29 10.76 15.06
C LEU A 98 14.94 10.41 16.40
N VAL A 99 15.53 11.40 17.08
CA VAL A 99 16.28 11.19 18.32
C VAL A 99 15.35 10.77 19.46
N ASN A 100 15.65 9.62 20.09
CA ASN A 100 14.86 8.99 21.16
C ASN A 100 13.40 8.75 20.75
N LYS A 101 13.17 8.35 19.50
CA LYS A 101 11.83 8.05 18.98
C LYS A 101 11.60 6.57 18.80
N THR A 102 10.35 6.17 18.90
CA THR A 102 9.91 4.81 18.55
C THR A 102 8.86 4.88 17.43
N MET A 103 9.06 4.08 16.39
CA MET A 103 8.09 3.88 15.31
C MET A 103 7.56 2.46 15.37
N PHE A 104 6.23 2.29 15.28
CA PHE A 104 5.58 1.01 15.16
C PHE A 104 4.97 0.86 13.77
N ILE A 105 5.36 -0.19 13.05
CA ILE A 105 4.84 -0.56 11.74
C ILE A 105 3.98 -1.81 11.91
N LEU A 106 2.68 -1.66 11.70
CA LEU A 106 1.75 -2.78 11.63
C LEU A 106 1.29 -2.93 10.18
N GLY A 107 1.74 -4.00 9.53
CA GLY A 107 1.54 -4.15 8.10
C GLY A 107 1.39 -5.60 7.65
N ASP A 108 0.86 -5.79 6.46
CA ASP A 108 0.92 -7.08 5.77
C ASP A 108 2.34 -7.37 5.25
N SER A 109 2.46 -8.21 4.22
CA SER A 109 3.77 -8.56 3.67
C SER A 109 4.46 -7.37 2.99
N VAL A 110 3.70 -6.36 2.53
CA VAL A 110 4.23 -5.10 1.98
C VAL A 110 4.76 -4.21 3.09
N GLY A 111 3.97 -4.03 4.16
CA GLY A 111 4.40 -3.24 5.32
C GLY A 111 5.62 -3.85 6.02
N ARG A 112 5.71 -5.18 6.08
CA ARG A 112 6.92 -5.89 6.55
C ARG A 112 8.14 -5.58 5.68
N GLN A 113 8.00 -5.59 4.35
CA GLN A 113 9.10 -5.25 3.46
C GLN A 113 9.50 -3.77 3.58
N LEU A 114 8.55 -2.86 3.82
CA LEU A 114 8.86 -1.47 4.12
C LEU A 114 9.64 -1.34 5.43
N TRP A 115 9.26 -2.09 6.46
CA TRP A 115 10.02 -2.17 7.71
C TRP A 115 11.45 -2.68 7.48
N ASP A 116 11.61 -3.78 6.74
CA ASP A 116 12.92 -4.35 6.39
C ASP A 116 13.77 -3.30 5.64
N GLN A 117 13.16 -2.58 4.70
CA GLN A 117 13.81 -1.50 3.95
C GLN A 117 14.26 -0.38 4.87
N LEU A 118 13.38 0.15 5.72
CA LEU A 118 13.72 1.24 6.64
C LEU A 118 14.88 0.88 7.57
N CYS A 119 14.86 -0.33 8.15
CA CYS A 119 15.96 -0.79 9.00
C CYS A 119 17.28 -0.91 8.24
N PHE A 120 17.24 -1.41 7.00
CA PHE A 120 18.42 -1.48 6.14
C PHE A 120 18.97 -0.08 5.83
N GLU A 121 18.12 0.86 5.44
CA GLU A 121 18.54 2.21 5.02
C GLU A 121 19.14 3.04 6.16
N ILE A 122 18.66 2.87 7.39
CA ILE A 122 19.24 3.55 8.56
C ILE A 122 20.44 2.80 9.17
N GLY A 123 20.84 1.67 8.58
CA GLY A 123 21.94 0.84 9.06
C GLY A 123 21.68 0.20 10.43
N ALA A 124 20.43 -0.08 10.77
CA ALA A 124 20.05 -0.67 12.06
C ALA A 124 19.94 -2.20 11.96
N PRO A 125 20.60 -2.97 12.86
CA PRO A 125 20.51 -4.41 12.85
C PRO A 125 19.10 -4.89 13.21
N LYS A 126 18.60 -5.89 12.48
CA LYS A 126 17.34 -6.57 12.75
C LYS A 126 17.48 -7.57 13.89
N ASN A 127 16.56 -7.51 14.83
CA ASN A 127 16.33 -8.49 15.89
C ASN A 127 14.89 -9.00 15.79
N VAL A 128 14.71 -10.31 15.76
CA VAL A 128 13.38 -10.94 15.70
C VAL A 128 13.09 -11.61 17.04
N ARG A 129 11.92 -11.29 17.61
CA ARG A 129 11.45 -11.77 18.90
C ARG A 129 10.27 -12.70 18.71
N TYR A 130 10.28 -13.81 19.43
CA TYR A 130 9.26 -14.85 19.34
C TYR A 130 8.52 -15.00 20.67
N PRO A 131 7.22 -15.33 20.66
CA PRO A 131 6.50 -15.69 21.86
C PRO A 131 7.13 -16.92 22.52
N PRO A 132 7.11 -17.01 23.86
CA PRO A 132 7.59 -18.19 24.56
C PRO A 132 6.92 -19.47 24.04
N GLY A 133 7.72 -20.47 23.70
CA GLY A 133 7.23 -21.77 23.22
C GLY A 133 6.82 -21.82 21.74
N VAL A 134 6.98 -20.73 20.97
CA VAL A 134 6.78 -20.73 19.52
C VAL A 134 8.11 -20.98 18.83
N GLU A 135 8.17 -22.00 17.98
CA GLU A 135 9.36 -22.27 17.18
C GLU A 135 9.58 -21.16 16.13
N PRO A 136 10.84 -20.75 15.87
CA PRO A 136 11.16 -19.72 14.88
C PRO A 136 10.66 -20.00 13.44
N ALA A 137 10.27 -21.25 13.14
CA ALA A 137 9.71 -21.64 11.86
C ALA A 137 8.30 -21.08 11.62
N VAL A 138 7.62 -20.57 12.65
CA VAL A 138 6.31 -19.91 12.52
C VAL A 138 6.55 -18.40 12.43
N HIS A 139 6.99 -17.94 11.25
CA HIS A 139 7.34 -16.54 10.92
C HIS A 139 6.25 -15.51 11.22
N TYR A 140 5.06 -15.96 11.57
CA TYR A 140 3.88 -15.14 11.66
C TYR A 140 3.33 -15.05 13.07
N SER A 141 4.16 -15.15 14.10
CA SER A 141 3.83 -14.72 15.46
C SER A 141 4.96 -13.90 16.06
N GLU A 142 5.87 -13.38 15.23
CA GLU A 142 7.06 -12.67 15.65
C GLU A 142 6.89 -11.15 15.66
N ALA A 143 7.74 -10.50 16.45
CA ALA A 143 7.97 -9.07 16.43
C ALA A 143 9.36 -8.80 15.87
N SER A 144 9.48 -7.95 14.86
CA SER A 144 10.79 -7.49 14.37
C SER A 144 11.12 -6.14 15.00
N VAL A 145 12.36 -5.96 15.45
CA VAL A 145 12.85 -4.73 16.09
C VAL A 145 14.21 -4.37 15.50
N CYS A 146 14.40 -3.12 15.12
CA CYS A 146 15.72 -2.58 14.79
C CYS A 146 15.91 -1.25 15.51
N THR A 147 17.12 -1.00 15.99
CA THR A 147 17.46 0.23 16.70
C THR A 147 18.70 0.85 16.09
N GLN A 148 18.59 2.11 15.69
CA GLN A 148 19.72 2.94 15.27
C GLN A 148 20.36 3.54 16.54
N PRO A 149 21.59 3.14 16.92
CA PRO A 149 22.11 3.40 18.25
C PRO A 149 22.45 4.86 18.51
N GLU A 150 23.00 5.60 17.54
CA GLU A 150 23.35 7.01 17.69
C GLU A 150 22.12 7.91 17.89
N LEU A 151 21.00 7.57 17.24
CA LEU A 151 19.73 8.27 17.40
C LEU A 151 18.92 7.74 18.58
N ASN A 152 19.20 6.53 19.06
CA ASN A 152 18.26 5.75 19.89
C ASN A 152 16.86 5.70 19.24
N PHE A 153 16.83 5.56 17.91
CA PHE A 153 15.61 5.44 17.13
C PHE A 153 15.25 3.97 16.96
N THR A 154 14.08 3.56 17.45
CA THR A 154 13.64 2.16 17.39
C THR A 154 12.48 2.00 16.42
N ILE A 155 12.57 1.03 15.50
CA ILE A 155 11.48 0.64 14.62
C ILE A 155 11.03 -0.77 14.99
N VAL A 156 9.76 -0.90 15.36
CA VAL A 156 9.07 -2.17 15.61
C VAL A 156 8.22 -2.52 14.39
N GLY A 157 8.24 -3.79 13.98
CA GLY A 157 7.46 -4.30 12.84
C GLY A 157 6.66 -5.54 13.22
N PHE A 158 5.33 -5.48 13.05
CA PHE A 158 4.40 -6.60 13.18
C PHE A 158 3.77 -6.95 11.84
N HIS A 159 3.72 -8.25 11.56
CA HIS A 159 2.92 -8.76 10.46
C HIS A 159 1.45 -8.95 10.88
N GLN A 160 0.54 -8.36 10.11
CA GLN A 160 -0.90 -8.63 10.16
C GLN A 160 -1.40 -9.31 8.88
N TYR A 161 -2.41 -10.14 9.03
CA TYR A 161 -3.02 -10.90 7.94
C TYR A 161 -4.17 -10.15 7.28
N GLY A 162 -3.99 -8.85 7.07
CA GLY A 162 -5.05 -7.92 6.69
C GLY A 162 -6.05 -7.68 7.83
N PHE A 163 -7.19 -7.11 7.48
CA PHE A 163 -8.30 -6.85 8.38
C PHE A 163 -9.24 -8.06 8.53
N ALA A 164 -8.68 -9.26 8.40
CA ALA A 164 -9.42 -10.52 8.41
C ALA A 164 -10.53 -10.50 9.45
N ASN A 165 -11.76 -10.68 8.98
CA ASN A 165 -12.87 -10.95 9.87
C ASN A 165 -12.80 -12.45 10.22
N ALA A 166 -12.06 -12.80 11.27
CA ALA A 166 -11.92 -14.20 11.70
C ALA A 166 -13.25 -14.84 12.16
N THR A 167 -14.35 -14.08 12.24
CA THR A 167 -15.70 -14.62 12.44
C THR A 167 -16.36 -15.12 11.16
N ASP A 168 -15.87 -14.71 9.99
CA ASP A 168 -16.31 -15.23 8.69
C ASP A 168 -15.73 -16.64 8.47
N PRO A 169 -16.55 -17.69 8.30
CA PRO A 169 -16.06 -19.06 8.19
C PRO A 169 -15.17 -19.31 6.97
N THR A 170 -15.37 -18.59 5.87
CA THR A 170 -14.55 -18.73 4.65
C THR A 170 -13.14 -18.17 4.89
N THR A 171 -13.08 -16.99 5.51
CA THR A 171 -11.83 -16.32 5.89
C THR A 171 -11.09 -17.16 6.93
N LEU A 172 -11.78 -17.63 7.97
CA LEU A 172 -11.19 -18.49 8.99
C LEU A 172 -10.67 -19.81 8.41
N GLY A 173 -11.45 -20.46 7.54
CA GLY A 173 -11.02 -21.70 6.89
C GLY A 173 -9.79 -21.53 5.99
N TYR A 174 -9.65 -20.38 5.33
CA TYR A 174 -8.41 -20.02 4.61
C TYR A 174 -7.24 -19.88 5.59
N LEU A 175 -7.43 -19.08 6.64
CA LEU A 175 -6.40 -18.76 7.62
C LEU A 175 -5.88 -20.02 8.31
N GLU A 176 -6.75 -20.90 8.80
CA GLU A 176 -6.38 -22.15 9.46
C GLU A 176 -5.62 -23.12 8.54
N LYS A 177 -5.95 -23.11 7.24
CA LYS A 177 -5.25 -23.95 6.24
C LYS A 177 -3.87 -23.41 5.91
N CYS A 178 -3.73 -22.09 5.81
CA CYS A 178 -2.50 -21.44 5.36
C CYS A 178 -1.53 -21.12 6.50
N PHE A 179 -2.05 -20.89 7.71
CA PHE A 179 -1.29 -20.36 8.84
C PHE A 179 -1.69 -21.08 10.13
N PRO A 180 -0.80 -21.88 10.73
CA PRO A 180 -1.09 -22.51 12.01
C PRO A 180 -1.04 -21.48 13.15
N GLY A 181 -1.92 -21.65 14.15
CA GLY A 181 -1.75 -21.05 15.47
C GLY A 181 -2.22 -19.60 15.59
N GLY A 182 -3.49 -19.33 15.31
CA GLY A 182 -4.17 -18.07 15.64
C GLY A 182 -3.97 -17.61 17.10
N PRO A 183 -4.46 -16.43 17.49
CA PRO A 183 -5.50 -15.63 16.83
C PRO A 183 -5.00 -14.86 15.59
N TYR A 184 -5.90 -14.67 14.63
CA TYR A 184 -5.62 -13.98 13.36
C TYR A 184 -6.14 -12.55 13.31
N ASP A 185 -7.11 -12.21 14.16
CA ASP A 185 -7.67 -10.87 14.29
C ASP A 185 -6.69 -9.90 14.93
N TYR A 186 -6.67 -8.66 14.46
CA TYR A 186 -5.76 -7.64 14.97
C TYR A 186 -6.08 -7.27 16.43
N GLU A 187 -7.36 -7.35 16.83
CA GLU A 187 -7.83 -6.98 18.16
C GLU A 187 -7.19 -7.80 19.27
N THR A 188 -7.02 -9.09 19.05
CA THR A 188 -6.38 -9.97 20.01
C THR A 188 -4.86 -9.98 19.81
N ARG A 189 -4.43 -10.01 18.56
CA ARG A 189 -3.03 -10.27 18.21
C ARG A 189 -2.11 -9.09 18.53
N VAL A 190 -2.50 -7.86 18.20
CA VAL A 190 -1.65 -6.68 18.40
C VAL A 190 -1.37 -6.44 19.89
N PRO A 191 -2.38 -6.39 20.79
CA PRO A 191 -2.13 -6.26 22.22
C PRO A 191 -1.30 -7.40 22.79
N ASN A 192 -1.56 -8.65 22.38
CA ASN A 192 -0.82 -9.80 22.88
C ASN A 192 0.67 -9.74 22.51
N LEU A 193 0.98 -9.48 21.24
CA LEU A 193 2.37 -9.38 20.79
C LEU A 193 3.08 -8.20 21.45
N TRP A 194 2.43 -7.03 21.52
CA TRP A 194 3.02 -5.86 22.16
C TRP A 194 3.33 -6.11 23.64
N ASN A 195 2.35 -6.59 24.40
CA ASN A 195 2.46 -6.80 25.85
C ASN A 195 3.35 -8.00 26.23
N THR A 196 3.66 -8.88 25.28
CA THR A 196 4.50 -10.06 25.55
C THR A 196 5.94 -9.87 25.05
N LEU A 197 6.11 -9.28 23.86
CA LEU A 197 7.42 -9.26 23.18
C LEU A 197 8.16 -7.94 23.29
N LEU A 198 7.47 -6.85 23.64
CA LEU A 198 7.98 -5.48 23.56
C LEU A 198 7.88 -4.72 24.87
N THR A 199 7.87 -5.41 26.00
CA THR A 199 7.73 -4.81 27.34
C THR A 199 8.86 -3.84 27.71
N ASP A 200 10.00 -3.96 27.05
CA ASP A 200 11.19 -3.10 27.19
C ASP A 200 11.25 -1.95 26.17
N ILE A 201 10.34 -1.93 25.19
CA ILE A 201 10.29 -0.89 24.15
C ILE A 201 9.39 0.25 24.61
N PRO A 202 9.80 1.53 24.49
CA PRO A 202 8.95 2.67 24.80
C PRO A 202 7.67 2.67 23.93
N GLU A 203 6.63 3.35 24.43
CA GLU A 203 5.44 3.67 23.63
C GLU A 203 5.85 4.32 22.30
N PRO A 204 5.22 3.94 21.16
CA PRO A 204 5.56 4.52 19.88
C PRO A 204 5.20 6.01 19.83
N ASP A 205 6.08 6.83 19.26
CA ASP A 205 5.75 8.20 18.86
C ASP A 205 4.97 8.22 17.55
N TYR A 206 5.27 7.24 16.67
CA TYR A 206 4.71 7.16 15.33
C TYR A 206 4.21 5.74 15.06
N ILE A 207 3.06 5.63 14.41
CA ILE A 207 2.46 4.37 13.97
C ILE A 207 2.21 4.45 12.47
N SER A 208 2.77 3.49 11.73
CA SER A 208 2.45 3.25 10.34
C SER A 208 1.57 2.03 10.23
N LEU A 209 0.37 2.20 9.70
CA LEU A 209 -0.57 1.13 9.41
C LEU A 209 -0.57 0.85 7.91
N SER A 210 -0.51 -0.42 7.51
CA SER A 210 -0.70 -0.81 6.11
C SER A 210 -1.48 -2.12 6.00
N GLY A 211 -2.22 -2.32 4.93
CA GLY A 211 -3.03 -3.53 4.76
C GLY A 211 -3.89 -3.48 3.51
N GLY A 212 -4.82 -4.42 3.40
CA GLY A 212 -5.73 -4.55 2.27
C GLY A 212 -5.36 -5.65 1.28
N ALA A 213 -4.08 -6.00 1.09
CA ALA A 213 -3.71 -7.05 0.12
C ALA A 213 -4.27 -8.43 0.52
N TRP A 214 -4.20 -8.78 1.81
CA TRP A 214 -4.81 -10.00 2.34
C TRP A 214 -6.33 -9.96 2.32
N ASP A 215 -6.94 -8.83 2.66
CA ASP A 215 -8.39 -8.64 2.58
C ASP A 215 -8.91 -8.88 1.16
N TYR A 216 -8.16 -8.34 0.20
CA TYR A 216 -8.41 -8.51 -1.21
C TYR A 216 -8.29 -9.97 -1.66
N LEU A 217 -7.29 -10.69 -1.12
CA LEU A 217 -7.13 -12.13 -1.32
C LEU A 217 -8.28 -12.95 -0.72
N TYR A 218 -8.75 -12.63 0.48
CA TYR A 218 -9.89 -13.35 1.09
C TYR A 218 -11.16 -13.12 0.27
N MET A 219 -11.41 -11.87 -0.13
CA MET A 219 -12.50 -11.53 -1.03
C MET A 219 -12.41 -12.32 -2.34
N PHE A 220 -11.21 -12.49 -2.92
CA PHE A 220 -11.02 -13.29 -4.12
C PHE A 220 -11.39 -14.75 -3.93
N ASN A 221 -10.90 -15.36 -2.87
CA ASN A 221 -11.14 -16.77 -2.61
C ASN A 221 -12.62 -17.03 -2.33
N ARG A 222 -13.26 -16.13 -1.58
CA ARG A 222 -14.72 -16.15 -1.39
C ARG A 222 -15.46 -16.01 -2.73
N ASP A 223 -15.06 -15.06 -3.59
CA ASP A 223 -15.67 -14.87 -4.92
C ASP A 223 -15.53 -16.13 -5.80
N ILE A 224 -14.39 -16.83 -5.75
CA ILE A 224 -14.19 -18.11 -6.46
C ILE A 224 -15.14 -19.19 -5.92
N ILE A 225 -15.16 -19.39 -4.60
CA ILE A 225 -15.95 -20.44 -3.94
C ILE A 225 -17.44 -20.22 -4.18
N GLU A 226 -17.89 -18.97 -4.05
CA GLU A 226 -19.29 -18.58 -4.20
C GLU A 226 -19.67 -18.25 -5.65
N LYS A 227 -18.74 -18.36 -6.60
CA LYS A 227 -18.94 -18.09 -8.02
C LYS A 227 -19.46 -16.67 -8.29
N ARG A 228 -18.93 -15.68 -7.56
CA ARG A 228 -19.20 -14.25 -7.74
C ARG A 228 -18.24 -13.66 -8.78
N PHE A 229 -18.78 -13.09 -9.85
CA PHE A 229 -18.00 -12.47 -10.94
C PHE A 229 -18.35 -11.00 -11.08
N HIS A 230 -18.13 -10.23 -10.01
CA HIS A 230 -18.38 -8.80 -10.02
C HIS A 230 -17.20 -8.03 -10.62
N ASN A 231 -17.49 -7.12 -11.57
CA ASN A 231 -16.52 -6.15 -12.10
C ASN A 231 -16.23 -5.00 -11.13
N SER A 232 -16.92 -4.95 -10.00
CA SER A 232 -16.77 -3.95 -8.94
C SER A 232 -16.90 -4.63 -7.60
N ILE A 233 -16.28 -4.07 -6.57
CA ILE A 233 -16.45 -4.58 -5.21
C ILE A 233 -17.87 -4.22 -4.74
N PRO A 234 -18.64 -5.19 -4.20
CA PRO A 234 -19.92 -4.92 -3.56
C PRO A 234 -19.82 -3.87 -2.44
N GLU A 235 -20.86 -3.06 -2.26
CA GLU A 235 -20.84 -1.95 -1.30
C GLU A 235 -20.69 -2.44 0.15
N GLU A 236 -21.29 -3.57 0.48
CA GLU A 236 -21.19 -4.21 1.79
C GLU A 236 -19.76 -4.64 2.14
N ASP A 237 -18.99 -5.07 1.16
CA ASP A 237 -17.58 -5.44 1.35
C ASP A 237 -16.74 -4.18 1.60
N LEU A 238 -16.96 -3.12 0.81
CA LEU A 238 -16.29 -1.82 1.01
C LEU A 238 -16.58 -1.25 2.41
N LYS A 239 -17.83 -1.33 2.87
CA LYS A 239 -18.22 -0.94 4.23
C LYS A 239 -17.54 -1.79 5.29
N THR A 240 -17.42 -3.10 5.05
CA THR A 240 -16.73 -4.02 5.97
C THR A 240 -15.25 -3.65 6.08
N PHE A 241 -14.54 -3.50 4.96
CA PHE A 241 -13.12 -3.11 4.97
C PHE A 241 -12.89 -1.75 5.66
N SER A 242 -13.73 -0.77 5.32
CA SER A 242 -13.68 0.56 5.94
C SER A 242 -13.90 0.47 7.45
N GLY A 243 -14.93 -0.25 7.89
CA GLY A 243 -15.24 -0.44 9.31
C GLY A 243 -14.13 -1.14 10.08
N ARG A 244 -13.45 -2.12 9.47
CA ARG A 244 -12.32 -2.80 10.10
C ARG A 244 -11.08 -1.91 10.21
N LEU A 245 -10.75 -1.10 9.19
CA LEU A 245 -9.65 -0.13 9.30
C LEU A 245 -9.93 0.89 10.41
N LYS A 246 -11.16 1.41 10.50
CA LYS A 246 -11.57 2.31 11.60
C LYS A 246 -11.41 1.65 12.97
N GLY A 247 -11.84 0.38 13.08
CA GLY A 247 -11.64 -0.41 14.29
C GLY A 247 -10.15 -0.56 14.65
N LEU A 248 -9.27 -0.77 13.67
CA LEU A 248 -7.84 -0.84 13.90
C LEU A 248 -7.26 0.51 14.35
N ILE A 249 -7.64 1.62 13.70
CA ILE A 249 -7.21 2.96 14.08
C ILE A 249 -7.66 3.27 15.52
N GLY A 250 -8.93 2.97 15.85
CA GLY A 250 -9.47 3.11 17.20
C GLY A 250 -8.67 2.31 18.23
N LEU A 251 -8.37 1.04 17.95
CA LEU A 251 -7.54 0.21 18.82
C LEU A 251 -6.14 0.83 19.02
N MET A 252 -5.50 1.34 17.97
CA MET A 252 -4.19 1.97 18.11
C MET A 252 -4.26 3.25 18.95
N GLY A 253 -5.31 4.05 18.80
CA GLY A 253 -5.54 5.24 19.61
C GLY A 253 -5.82 4.93 21.09
N GLU A 254 -6.48 3.80 21.38
CA GLU A 254 -6.68 3.32 22.75
C GLU A 254 -5.37 2.80 23.37
N MET A 255 -4.59 2.03 22.62
CA MET A 255 -3.32 1.48 23.09
C MET A 255 -2.23 2.53 23.25
N PHE A 256 -2.18 3.50 22.32
CA PHE A 256 -1.10 4.47 22.19
C PHE A 256 -1.66 5.89 21.94
N PRO A 257 -2.31 6.50 22.95
CA PRO A 257 -3.08 7.73 22.79
C PRO A 257 -2.25 8.97 22.42
N ARG A 258 -0.92 8.88 22.48
CA ARG A 258 -0.01 9.98 22.14
C ARG A 258 0.63 9.82 20.76
N SER A 259 0.50 8.66 20.14
CA SER A 259 1.15 8.39 18.85
C SER A 259 0.45 9.13 17.72
N LYS A 260 1.24 9.54 16.73
CA LYS A 260 0.71 9.96 15.43
C LYS A 260 0.57 8.74 14.53
N VAL A 261 -0.55 8.64 13.83
CA VAL A 261 -0.88 7.50 12.97
C VAL A 261 -0.88 7.93 11.51
N VAL A 262 -0.28 7.14 10.64
CA VAL A 262 -0.36 7.28 9.19
C VAL A 262 -0.81 5.97 8.57
N TRP A 263 -1.69 6.06 7.58
CA TRP A 263 -2.16 4.96 6.77
C TRP A 263 -1.37 4.87 5.46
N ILE A 264 -0.80 3.71 5.16
CA ILE A 264 -0.20 3.43 3.85
C ILE A 264 -1.22 2.67 3.02
N ASN A 265 -1.68 3.31 1.95
CA ASN A 265 -2.67 2.74 1.06
C ASN A 265 -2.11 1.54 0.29
N MET A 266 -2.96 0.54 0.04
CA MET A 266 -2.58 -0.65 -0.73
C MET A 266 -2.13 -0.24 -2.13
N HIS A 267 -0.99 -0.74 -2.56
CA HIS A 267 -0.45 -0.50 -3.89
C HIS A 267 -1.25 -1.21 -4.99
N PRO A 268 -1.18 -0.74 -6.25
CA PRO A 268 -1.75 -1.47 -7.37
C PRO A 268 -1.03 -2.82 -7.58
N LEU A 269 -1.81 -3.86 -7.83
CA LEU A 269 -1.32 -5.18 -8.22
C LEU A 269 -1.30 -5.31 -9.74
N ASN A 270 -0.39 -6.13 -10.27
CA ASN A 270 -0.29 -6.35 -11.70
C ASN A 270 -1.52 -7.12 -12.23
N ASN A 271 -2.32 -6.49 -13.09
CA ASN A 271 -3.60 -7.03 -13.55
C ASN A 271 -3.51 -8.13 -14.61
N VAL A 272 -2.38 -8.19 -15.30
CA VAL A 272 -2.11 -9.19 -16.34
C VAL A 272 -1.31 -10.38 -15.80
N ASP A 273 -0.86 -10.33 -14.54
CA ASP A 273 -0.06 -11.40 -13.97
C ASP A 273 -0.91 -12.64 -13.65
N LEU A 274 -0.75 -13.68 -14.47
CA LEU A 274 -1.41 -14.96 -14.28
C LEU A 274 -0.80 -15.75 -13.11
N GLY A 275 0.49 -15.57 -12.83
CA GLY A 275 1.18 -16.20 -11.70
C GLY A 275 0.60 -15.76 -10.36
N ALA A 276 0.33 -14.46 -10.20
CA ALA A 276 -0.37 -13.92 -9.04
C ALA A 276 -1.75 -14.55 -8.89
N LYS A 277 -2.54 -14.65 -9.98
CA LYS A 277 -3.90 -15.25 -9.96
C LYS A 277 -3.85 -16.71 -9.52
N HIS A 278 -2.91 -17.47 -10.06
CA HIS A 278 -2.71 -18.87 -9.72
C HIS A 278 -2.22 -19.05 -8.28
N ASN A 279 -1.29 -18.23 -7.82
CA ASN A 279 -0.79 -18.31 -6.43
C ASN A 279 -1.89 -17.94 -5.42
N TRP A 280 -2.71 -16.95 -5.73
CA TRP A 280 -3.75 -16.46 -4.83
C TRP A 280 -5.03 -17.31 -4.84
N GLY A 281 -5.45 -17.81 -6.02
CA GLY A 281 -6.72 -18.53 -6.18
C GLY A 281 -6.59 -20.02 -6.51
N GLY A 282 -5.46 -20.47 -7.07
CA GLY A 282 -5.31 -21.82 -7.64
C GLY A 282 -5.50 -22.96 -6.63
N GLY A 283 -5.17 -22.73 -5.36
CA GLY A 283 -5.32 -23.70 -4.27
C GLY A 283 -6.75 -23.94 -3.77
N TYR A 284 -7.73 -23.20 -4.30
CA TYR A 284 -9.16 -23.27 -3.91
C TYR A 284 -10.06 -23.92 -4.97
N PHE A 285 -9.53 -24.22 -6.15
CA PHE A 285 -10.23 -25.04 -7.12
C PHE A 285 -10.12 -26.53 -6.75
N GLN A 286 -11.18 -27.30 -7.03
CA GLN A 286 -11.19 -28.75 -6.89
C GLN A 286 -11.59 -29.38 -8.23
N PRO A 287 -10.65 -30.04 -8.96
CA PRO A 287 -9.24 -30.20 -8.62
C PRO A 287 -8.44 -28.88 -8.65
N PRO A 288 -7.29 -28.77 -7.96
CA PRO A 288 -6.40 -27.61 -8.08
C PRO A 288 -6.11 -27.31 -9.55
N LEU A 289 -6.20 -26.04 -9.95
CA LEU A 289 -5.94 -25.68 -11.34
C LEU A 289 -4.45 -25.90 -11.65
N ASP A 290 -4.19 -26.51 -12.80
CA ASP A 290 -2.86 -26.42 -13.40
C ASP A 290 -2.59 -24.95 -13.78
N ARG A 291 -1.33 -24.53 -13.69
CA ARG A 291 -0.88 -23.19 -14.11
C ARG A 291 -1.15 -22.91 -15.59
N SER A 292 -1.44 -23.94 -16.38
CA SER A 292 -1.87 -23.86 -17.78
C SER A 292 -3.33 -23.44 -17.99
N VAL A 293 -4.15 -23.40 -16.94
CA VAL A 293 -5.59 -23.09 -17.04
C VAL A 293 -5.83 -21.60 -17.33
N ASP A 294 -6.73 -21.33 -18.28
CA ASP A 294 -7.05 -19.99 -18.77
C ASP A 294 -7.60 -19.07 -17.68
N SER A 295 -7.15 -17.82 -17.75
CA SER A 295 -7.51 -16.68 -16.92
C SER A 295 -9.02 -16.41 -16.79
N VAL A 296 -9.82 -16.91 -17.74
CA VAL A 296 -11.28 -16.72 -17.81
C VAL A 296 -12.02 -17.35 -16.62
N LEU A 297 -11.42 -18.33 -15.93
CA LEU A 297 -12.01 -18.94 -14.74
C LEU A 297 -11.82 -18.12 -13.46
N PHE A 298 -10.92 -17.14 -13.46
CA PHE A 298 -10.71 -16.27 -12.32
C PHE A 298 -11.64 -15.05 -12.41
N PRO A 299 -12.27 -14.63 -11.29
CA PRO A 299 -12.89 -13.32 -11.20
C PRO A 299 -11.95 -12.20 -11.71
N PRO A 300 -12.49 -11.04 -12.14
CA PRO A 300 -11.70 -9.89 -12.61
C PRO A 300 -10.99 -9.17 -11.45
N LEU A 301 -10.34 -9.94 -10.58
CA LEU A 301 -9.91 -9.53 -9.27
C LEU A 301 -8.79 -8.50 -9.38
N PHE A 302 -7.75 -8.73 -10.16
CA PHE A 302 -6.73 -7.70 -10.36
C PHE A 302 -7.16 -6.58 -11.30
N SER A 303 -8.45 -6.41 -11.60
CA SER A 303 -8.87 -5.22 -12.35
C SER A 303 -8.49 -3.97 -11.58
N GLN A 304 -7.89 -3.01 -12.28
CA GLN A 304 -7.53 -1.70 -11.72
C GLN A 304 -8.72 -1.02 -11.04
N ARG A 305 -9.93 -1.23 -11.57
CA ARG A 305 -11.17 -0.74 -10.97
C ARG A 305 -11.40 -1.26 -9.55
N ARG A 306 -11.34 -2.57 -9.32
CA ARG A 306 -11.61 -3.14 -7.99
C ARG A 306 -10.50 -2.76 -7.00
N LEU A 307 -9.24 -2.80 -7.44
CA LEU A 307 -8.10 -2.37 -6.62
C LEU A 307 -8.25 -0.90 -6.20
N ALA A 308 -8.61 -0.02 -7.14
CA ALA A 308 -8.87 1.39 -6.86
C ALA A 308 -10.08 1.59 -5.93
N GLN A 309 -11.17 0.82 -6.07
CA GLN A 309 -12.32 0.88 -5.15
C GLN A 309 -11.92 0.51 -3.71
N HIS A 310 -11.12 -0.55 -3.55
CA HIS A 310 -10.64 -0.98 -2.24
C HIS A 310 -9.71 0.06 -1.61
N ALA A 311 -8.69 0.48 -2.36
CA ALA A 311 -7.74 1.49 -1.92
C ALA A 311 -8.42 2.82 -1.58
N GLN A 312 -9.40 3.25 -2.39
CA GLN A 312 -10.17 4.46 -2.13
C GLN A 312 -11.03 4.34 -0.87
N ALA A 313 -11.69 3.20 -0.65
CA ALA A 313 -12.51 2.99 0.55
C ALA A 313 -11.67 3.05 1.83
N LEU A 314 -10.49 2.41 1.84
CA LEU A 314 -9.57 2.46 2.98
C LEU A 314 -8.99 3.87 3.19
N ARG A 315 -8.64 4.57 2.11
CA ARG A 315 -8.17 5.96 2.20
C ARG A 315 -9.22 6.88 2.81
N LEU A 316 -10.47 6.81 2.35
CA LEU A 316 -11.56 7.61 2.92
C LEU A 316 -11.83 7.24 4.37
N ALA A 317 -11.76 5.95 4.72
CA ALA A 317 -11.93 5.52 6.10
C ALA A 317 -10.83 6.09 7.02
N ALA A 318 -9.57 6.14 6.56
CA ALA A 318 -8.49 6.80 7.31
C ALA A 318 -8.73 8.32 7.45
N GLU A 319 -9.13 8.99 6.36
CA GLU A 319 -9.44 10.43 6.36
C GLU A 319 -10.60 10.78 7.31
N GLU A 320 -11.66 9.96 7.34
CA GLU A 320 -12.79 10.10 8.27
C GLU A 320 -12.36 9.98 9.75
N GLU A 321 -11.30 9.23 10.04
CA GLU A 321 -10.71 9.11 11.38
C GLU A 321 -9.60 10.15 11.63
N GLY A 322 -9.40 11.10 10.72
CA GLY A 322 -8.38 12.14 10.84
C GLY A 322 -6.94 11.62 10.75
N VAL A 323 -6.75 10.49 10.06
CA VAL A 323 -5.44 9.86 9.86
C VAL A 323 -4.89 10.22 8.47
N ASP A 324 -3.67 10.75 8.44
CA ASP A 324 -2.96 11.04 7.20
C ASP A 324 -2.71 9.76 6.38
N SER A 325 -2.61 9.89 5.06
CA SER A 325 -2.35 8.74 4.19
C SER A 325 -1.22 8.93 3.18
N LEU A 326 -0.37 7.92 3.06
CA LEU A 326 0.65 7.80 2.01
C LEU A 326 0.16 6.79 0.98
N ASP A 327 0.41 7.06 -0.30
CA ASP A 327 -0.25 6.32 -1.37
C ASP A 327 0.73 5.81 -2.43
N TYR A 328 0.88 4.48 -2.49
CA TYR A 328 1.65 3.80 -3.52
C TYR A 328 1.10 4.00 -4.93
N TRP A 329 -0.18 4.36 -5.10
CA TRP A 329 -0.74 4.69 -6.41
C TRP A 329 -0.09 5.95 -6.99
N LYS A 330 0.22 6.94 -6.16
CA LYS A 330 1.01 8.12 -6.59
C LYS A 330 2.39 7.71 -7.08
N LEU A 331 3.01 6.76 -6.38
CA LEU A 331 4.31 6.22 -6.78
C LEU A 331 4.20 5.46 -8.10
N LYS A 332 3.18 4.60 -8.27
CA LYS A 332 3.01 3.77 -9.47
C LYS A 332 2.98 4.58 -10.76
N ASP A 333 2.37 5.76 -10.75
CA ASP A 333 2.29 6.65 -11.91
C ASP A 333 3.66 7.24 -12.31
N SER A 334 4.64 7.20 -11.40
CA SER A 334 6.01 7.66 -11.62
C SER A 334 6.96 6.57 -12.13
N PHE A 335 6.54 5.30 -12.09
CA PHE A 335 7.33 4.17 -12.59
C PHE A 335 6.75 3.63 -13.90
N ASN A 336 7.62 3.11 -14.77
CA ASN A 336 7.17 2.27 -15.88
C ASN A 336 6.28 1.14 -15.35
N SER A 337 5.39 0.60 -16.21
CA SER A 337 4.49 -0.47 -15.79
C SER A 337 5.25 -1.62 -15.15
N ASP A 338 6.38 -2.02 -15.72
CA ASP A 338 7.06 -3.26 -15.35
C ASP A 338 8.07 -3.08 -14.21
N ASP A 339 8.48 -1.84 -13.91
CA ASP A 339 9.53 -1.53 -12.92
C ASP A 339 8.97 -1.33 -11.50
N PHE A 340 7.65 -1.27 -11.35
CA PHE A 340 7.03 -1.04 -10.05
C PHE A 340 7.03 -2.28 -9.15
N TRP A 341 6.92 -3.48 -9.73
CA TRP A 341 6.84 -4.72 -8.97
C TRP A 341 8.21 -5.39 -8.87
N ALA A 342 8.40 -6.19 -7.83
CA ALA A 342 9.62 -6.97 -7.67
C ALA A 342 9.75 -8.03 -8.78
N PRO A 343 10.96 -8.29 -9.31
CA PRO A 343 11.16 -9.34 -10.31
C PRO A 343 10.69 -10.71 -9.81
N ASN A 344 9.77 -11.35 -10.54
CA ASN A 344 9.11 -12.62 -10.18
C ASN A 344 8.19 -12.57 -8.95
N ASP A 345 7.91 -11.38 -8.42
CA ASP A 345 6.96 -11.17 -7.33
C ASP A 345 6.02 -10.00 -7.67
N PRO A 346 4.97 -10.28 -8.48
CA PRO A 346 4.04 -9.27 -8.98
C PRO A 346 3.09 -8.73 -7.89
N VAL A 347 3.19 -9.27 -6.68
CA VAL A 347 2.38 -8.87 -5.53
C VAL A 347 3.09 -7.80 -4.74
N HIS A 348 4.42 -7.75 -4.72
CA HIS A 348 5.16 -6.81 -3.89
C HIS A 348 5.80 -5.70 -4.74
N PRO A 349 5.88 -4.46 -4.22
CA PRO A 349 6.67 -3.42 -4.87
C PRO A 349 8.15 -3.80 -4.95
N GLY A 350 8.82 -3.39 -6.02
CA GLY A 350 10.27 -3.54 -6.19
C GLY A 350 11.08 -2.65 -5.23
N ASP A 351 12.40 -2.76 -5.28
CA ASP A 351 13.31 -2.00 -4.40
C ASP A 351 13.10 -0.50 -4.49
N GLN A 352 13.03 0.05 -5.70
CA GLN A 352 12.91 1.50 -5.92
C GLN A 352 11.59 2.08 -5.38
N PRO A 353 10.41 1.51 -5.68
CA PRO A 353 9.16 1.94 -5.05
C PRO A 353 9.15 1.81 -3.51
N ARG A 354 9.80 0.78 -2.95
CA ARG A 354 9.92 0.63 -1.49
C ARG A 354 10.79 1.72 -0.87
N ILE A 355 11.92 2.04 -1.50
CA ILE A 355 12.79 3.15 -1.11
C ILE A 355 12.02 4.47 -1.17
N ALA A 356 11.27 4.70 -2.26
CA ALA A 356 10.46 5.92 -2.39
C ALA A 356 9.37 6.04 -1.31
N MET A 357 8.70 4.93 -0.96
CA MET A 357 7.72 4.93 0.14
C MET A 357 8.39 5.15 1.51
N ALA A 358 9.57 4.55 1.74
CA ALA A 358 10.36 4.79 2.94
C ALA A 358 10.76 6.27 3.07
N GLU A 359 11.15 6.89 1.96
CA GLU A 359 11.45 8.33 1.90
C GLU A 359 10.21 9.18 2.22
N MET A 360 9.06 8.88 1.60
CA MET A 360 7.78 9.55 1.92
C MET A 360 7.40 9.42 3.39
N MET A 361 7.65 8.25 3.98
CA MET A 361 7.40 8.00 5.40
C MET A 361 8.28 8.88 6.29
N LEU A 362 9.60 8.88 6.06
CA LEU A 362 10.53 9.68 6.85
C LEU A 362 10.25 11.18 6.71
N GLU A 363 9.92 11.64 5.49
CA GLU A 363 9.47 13.01 5.25
C GLU A 363 8.19 13.32 6.06
N LYS A 364 7.21 12.41 6.09
CA LYS A 364 5.99 12.60 6.88
C LYS A 364 6.29 12.72 8.39
N LEU A 365 7.17 11.87 8.93
CA LEU A 365 7.59 11.96 10.33
C LEU A 365 8.25 13.30 10.63
N HIS A 366 9.11 13.77 9.73
CA HIS A 366 9.75 15.07 9.84
C HIS A 366 8.73 16.21 9.85
N ARG A 367 7.76 16.19 8.93
CA ARG A 367 6.71 17.23 8.82
C ARG A 367 5.86 17.31 10.08
N TRP A 368 5.48 16.16 10.63
CA TRP A 368 4.79 16.07 11.90
C TRP A 368 5.59 16.64 13.06
N SER A 369 6.90 16.41 13.09
CA SER A 369 7.77 16.88 14.18
C SER A 369 8.10 18.37 14.06
N ALA A 370 8.34 18.87 12.85
CA ALA A 370 8.82 20.22 12.61
C ALA A 370 7.69 21.25 12.48
N TYR A 371 6.56 20.85 11.88
CA TYR A 371 5.47 21.76 11.53
C TYR A 371 4.13 21.35 12.12
N GLY A 372 4.02 20.14 12.66
CA GLY A 372 2.76 19.61 13.18
C GLY A 372 1.76 19.24 12.09
N VAL A 373 2.22 19.07 10.84
CA VAL A 373 1.40 18.77 9.66
C VAL A 373 1.64 17.36 9.16
#